data_AF-A0A7S2Q6H4-F1
#
_entry.id   AF-A0A7S2Q6H4-F1
#
_cell.length_a   1.000
_cell.length_b   1.000
_cell.length_c   1.000
_cell.angle_alpha   90.00
_cell.angle_beta   90.00
_cell.angle_gamma   90.00
#
_symmetry.space_group_name_H-M   'P 1'
#
loop_
_entity.id
_entity.type
_entity.pdbx_description
1 polymer ?
#
loop_
_entity_poly.entity_id
_entity_poly.type
_entity_poly.pdbx_seq_one_letter_code
_entity_poly.pdbx_strand_id
1 'polypeptide(L)'
;MYISFTELAVLNILIGAFCQNAVDAASRDQDLVSEKTLADKNQYLKQIRSLFNEIDVDGSGQITFYEFQEHLQDEKVRAYLEALQLDPTDVWTLFRLLDQDEGACIDIDEFTAGSLRLRGNARALDLAKMNQEQQWLSKRFAAFVEQSEESAR
;
A
#
# COMPACT_ATOMS: atom_id res chain seq x y z
N MET A 1 -40.71 -47.09 -1.98
CA MET A 1 -39.66 -46.92 -0.95
C MET A 1 -38.26 -47.01 -1.54
N TYR A 2 -37.89 -48.08 -2.24
CA TYR A 2 -36.57 -48.19 -2.90
C TYR A 2 -36.31 -47.08 -3.93
N ILE A 3 -37.27 -46.82 -4.81
CA ILE A 3 -37.18 -45.78 -5.87
C ILE A 3 -36.95 -44.39 -5.29
N SER A 4 -37.72 -44.01 -4.25
CA SER A 4 -37.60 -42.71 -3.59
C SER A 4 -36.24 -42.54 -2.88
N PHE A 5 -35.69 -43.63 -2.34
CA PHE A 5 -34.36 -43.62 -1.73
C PHE A 5 -33.25 -43.43 -2.78
N THR A 6 -33.37 -44.11 -3.93
CA THR A 6 -32.42 -43.95 -5.04
C THR A 6 -32.47 -42.55 -5.66
N GLU A 7 -33.66 -41.93 -5.77
CA GLU A 7 -33.80 -40.55 -6.25
C GLU A 7 -33.14 -39.55 -5.30
N LEU A 8 -33.35 -39.71 -3.98
CA LEU A 8 -32.73 -38.85 -2.97
C LEU A 8 -31.20 -39.02 -2.95
N ALA A 9 -30.71 -40.25 -3.12
CA ALA A 9 -29.28 -40.53 -3.22
C ALA A 9 -28.63 -39.84 -4.44
N VAL A 10 -29.26 -39.92 -5.62
CA VAL A 10 -28.76 -39.26 -6.83
C VAL A 10 -28.78 -37.74 -6.68
N LEU A 11 -29.85 -37.19 -6.09
CA LEU A 11 -29.97 -35.75 -5.87
C LEU A 11 -28.88 -35.22 -4.91
N ASN A 12 -28.58 -35.95 -3.84
CA ASN A 12 -27.50 -35.60 -2.91
C ASN A 12 -26.12 -35.64 -3.56
N ILE A 13 -25.86 -36.62 -4.45
CA ILE A 13 -24.61 -36.69 -5.21
C ILE A 13 -24.48 -35.48 -6.15
N LEU A 14 -25.57 -35.10 -6.82
CA LEU A 14 -25.59 -33.93 -7.70
C LEU A 14 -25.34 -32.64 -6.92
N ILE A 15 -26.02 -32.45 -5.78
CA ILE A 15 -25.80 -31.28 -4.91
C ILE A 15 -24.34 -31.24 -4.44
N GLY A 16 -23.76 -32.38 -4.07
CA GLY A 16 -22.35 -32.49 -3.69
C GLY A 16 -21.42 -32.02 -4.81
N ALA A 17 -21.64 -32.46 -6.05
CA ALA A 17 -20.84 -32.05 -7.20
C ALA A 17 -20.96 -30.54 -7.50
N PHE A 18 -22.18 -29.98 -7.39
CA PHE A 18 -22.38 -28.54 -7.56
C PHE A 18 -21.74 -27.72 -6.44
N CYS A 19 -21.85 -28.15 -5.19
CA CYS A 19 -21.17 -27.52 -4.06
C CYS A 19 -19.65 -27.54 -4.24
N GLN A 20 -19.07 -28.66 -4.68
CA GLN A 20 -17.63 -28.73 -4.93
C GLN A 20 -17.20 -27.76 -6.03
N ASN A 21 -17.94 -27.70 -7.13
CA ASN A 21 -17.66 -26.74 -8.21
C ASN A 21 -17.76 -25.28 -7.74
N ALA A 22 -18.75 -24.97 -6.89
CA ALA A 22 -18.91 -23.64 -6.31
C ALA A 22 -17.75 -23.27 -5.36
N VAL A 23 -17.32 -24.21 -4.53
CA VAL A 23 -16.15 -24.05 -3.63
C VAL A 23 -14.87 -23.85 -4.45
N ASP A 24 -14.62 -24.69 -5.45
CA ASP A 24 -13.43 -24.59 -6.30
C ASP A 24 -13.41 -23.28 -7.11
N ALA A 25 -14.57 -22.79 -7.55
CA ALA A 25 -14.69 -21.50 -8.22
C ALA A 25 -14.35 -20.34 -7.26
N ALA A 26 -14.83 -20.39 -6.02
CA ALA A 26 -14.51 -19.39 -5.00
C ALA A 26 -13.02 -19.40 -4.63
N SER A 27 -12.38 -20.57 -4.57
CA SER A 27 -10.94 -20.69 -4.28
C SER A 27 -10.06 -20.12 -5.40
N ARG A 28 -10.40 -20.39 -6.67
CA ARG A 28 -9.64 -19.87 -7.82
C ARG A 28 -9.64 -18.34 -7.89
N ASP A 29 -10.74 -17.69 -7.50
CA ASP A 29 -10.81 -16.22 -7.47
C ASP A 29 -9.84 -15.62 -6.45
N GLN A 30 -9.66 -16.26 -5.27
CA GLN A 30 -8.67 -15.80 -4.28
C GLN A 30 -7.23 -15.95 -4.79
N ASP A 31 -6.91 -17.09 -5.41
CA ASP A 31 -5.56 -17.35 -5.91
C ASP A 31 -5.18 -16.40 -7.04
N LEU A 32 -6.10 -16.16 -8.00
CA LEU A 32 -5.90 -15.22 -9.11
C LEU A 32 -5.70 -13.77 -8.65
N VAL A 33 -6.42 -13.33 -7.60
CA VAL A 33 -6.25 -11.99 -7.02
C VAL A 33 -4.87 -11.84 -6.38
N SER A 34 -4.38 -12.89 -5.71
CA SER A 34 -3.05 -12.86 -5.08
C SER A 34 -1.91 -12.79 -6.11
N GLU A 35 -2.03 -13.54 -7.20
CA GLU A 35 -1.02 -13.61 -8.26
C GLU A 35 -0.95 -12.31 -9.06
N LYS A 36 -2.10 -11.73 -9.42
CA LYS A 36 -2.17 -10.44 -10.12
C LYS A 36 -1.57 -9.30 -9.28
N THR A 37 -1.88 -9.29 -7.98
CA THR A 37 -1.35 -8.29 -7.05
C THR A 37 0.18 -8.40 -6.91
N LEU A 38 0.73 -9.62 -6.93
CA LEU A 38 2.17 -9.87 -6.88
C LEU A 38 2.88 -9.50 -8.19
N ALA A 39 2.27 -9.79 -9.33
CA ALA A 39 2.80 -9.42 -10.65
C ALA A 39 2.90 -7.89 -10.80
N ASP A 40 1.84 -7.17 -10.42
CA ASP A 40 1.81 -5.70 -10.43
C ASP A 40 2.87 -5.10 -9.50
N LYS A 41 3.07 -5.71 -8.31
CA LYS A 41 4.16 -5.31 -7.39
C LYS A 41 5.54 -5.53 -8.01
N ASN A 42 5.78 -6.68 -8.63
CA ASN A 42 7.09 -6.98 -9.24
C ASN A 42 7.41 -6.06 -10.43
N GLN A 43 6.42 -5.74 -11.26
CA GLN A 43 6.61 -4.78 -12.35
C GLN A 43 6.92 -3.39 -11.81
N TYR A 44 6.21 -2.97 -10.76
CA TYR A 44 6.43 -1.71 -10.07
C TYR A 44 7.84 -1.60 -9.48
N LEU A 45 8.31 -2.65 -8.78
CA LEU A 45 9.67 -2.70 -8.24
C LEU A 45 10.74 -2.59 -9.32
N LYS A 46 10.53 -3.21 -10.48
CA LYS A 46 11.46 -3.09 -11.62
C LYS A 46 11.53 -1.66 -12.15
N GLN A 47 10.39 -0.98 -12.27
CA GLN A 47 10.33 0.41 -12.71
C GLN A 47 11.03 1.35 -11.72
N ILE A 48 10.78 1.18 -10.41
CA ILE A 48 11.47 1.94 -9.35
C ILE A 48 12.98 1.76 -9.44
N ARG A 49 13.46 0.52 -9.53
CA ARG A 49 14.91 0.26 -9.63
C ARG A 49 15.53 0.87 -10.87
N SER A 50 14.81 0.85 -12.00
CA SER A 50 15.28 1.50 -13.22
C SER A 50 15.40 3.01 -13.04
N LEU A 51 14.44 3.65 -12.37
CA LEU A 51 14.48 5.08 -12.10
C LEU A 51 15.56 5.45 -11.09
N PHE A 52 15.73 4.64 -10.04
CA PHE A 52 16.80 4.82 -9.06
C PHE A 52 18.16 4.87 -9.78
N ASN A 53 18.42 3.92 -10.67
CA ASN A 53 19.66 3.89 -11.46
C ASN A 53 19.75 5.00 -12.52
N GLU A 54 18.65 5.61 -12.95
CA GLU A 54 18.67 6.78 -13.83
C GLU A 54 19.02 8.07 -13.07
N ILE A 55 18.71 8.14 -11.76
CA ILE A 55 18.98 9.30 -10.90
C ILE A 55 20.35 9.20 -10.23
N ASP A 56 20.77 7.99 -9.82
CA ASP A 56 22.09 7.68 -9.25
C ASP A 56 23.17 7.69 -10.35
N VAL A 57 23.58 8.90 -10.75
CA VAL A 57 24.57 9.11 -11.82
C VAL A 57 25.97 8.76 -11.38
N ASP A 58 26.29 8.99 -10.10
CA ASP A 58 27.60 8.68 -9.55
C ASP A 58 27.79 7.19 -9.21
N GLY A 59 26.68 6.42 -9.20
CA GLY A 59 26.68 4.99 -8.93
C GLY A 59 27.03 4.69 -7.47
N SER A 60 26.82 5.65 -6.57
CA SER A 60 27.08 5.51 -5.15
C SER A 60 26.12 4.54 -4.46
N GLY A 61 24.99 4.22 -5.10
CA GLY A 61 23.90 3.45 -4.52
C GLY A 61 23.04 4.28 -3.56
N GLN A 62 23.19 5.61 -3.59
CA GLN A 62 22.42 6.56 -2.81
C GLN A 62 22.06 7.76 -3.69
N ILE A 63 20.88 8.34 -3.48
CA ILE A 63 20.45 9.54 -4.18
C ILE A 63 20.58 10.73 -3.22
N THR A 64 21.47 11.65 -3.55
CA THR A 64 21.61 12.91 -2.82
C THR A 64 20.51 13.89 -3.20
N PHE A 65 20.27 14.90 -2.36
CA PHE A 65 19.31 15.96 -2.69
C PHE A 65 19.63 16.67 -4.01
N TYR A 66 20.92 16.84 -4.32
CA TYR A 66 21.36 17.51 -5.54
C TYR A 66 21.01 16.69 -6.80
N GLU A 67 21.33 15.39 -6.80
CA GLU A 67 20.98 14.48 -7.89
C GLU A 67 19.47 14.37 -8.04
N PHE A 68 18.75 14.27 -6.92
CA PHE A 68 17.31 14.24 -6.93
C PHE A 68 16.71 15.50 -7.57
N GLN A 69 17.21 16.68 -7.21
CA GLN A 69 16.76 17.96 -7.74
C GLN A 69 17.10 18.14 -9.23
N GLU A 70 18.30 17.72 -9.64
CA GLU A 70 18.75 17.81 -11.04
C GLU A 70 17.90 16.92 -11.94
N HIS A 71 17.67 15.67 -11.52
CA HIS A 71 16.88 14.70 -12.27
C HIS A 71 15.36 14.92 -12.17
N LEU A 72 14.88 15.72 -11.21
CA LEU A 72 13.49 16.13 -11.17
C LEU A 72 13.10 17.06 -12.33
N GLN A 73 14.07 17.68 -13.00
CA GLN A 73 13.81 18.44 -14.23
C GLN A 73 13.62 17.55 -15.45
N ASP A 74 13.96 16.26 -15.34
CA ASP A 74 13.86 15.30 -16.41
C ASP A 74 12.41 14.84 -16.61
N GLU A 75 11.98 14.80 -17.87
CA GLU A 75 10.56 14.58 -18.23
C GLU A 75 10.07 13.19 -17.79
N LYS A 76 10.98 12.20 -17.80
CA LYS A 76 10.70 10.84 -17.31
C LYS A 76 10.43 10.78 -15.81
N VAL A 77 11.27 11.43 -15.02
CA VAL A 77 11.16 11.43 -13.55
C VAL A 77 9.90 12.18 -13.13
N ARG A 78 9.60 13.31 -13.80
CA ARG A 78 8.34 14.02 -13.61
C ARG A 78 7.12 13.18 -13.94
N ALA A 79 7.09 12.54 -15.11
CA ALA A 79 5.97 11.69 -15.51
C ALA A 79 5.75 10.54 -14.51
N TYR A 80 6.83 10.02 -13.92
CA TYR A 80 6.74 9.01 -12.88
C TYR A 80 6.17 9.53 -11.56
N LEU A 81 6.63 10.70 -11.10
CA LEU A 81 6.09 11.34 -9.88
C LEU A 81 4.63 11.73 -10.06
N GLU A 82 4.24 12.23 -11.24
CA GLU A 82 2.85 12.49 -11.59
C GLU A 82 2.02 11.19 -11.57
N ALA A 83 2.57 10.09 -12.08
CA ALA A 83 1.91 8.77 -11.99
C ALA A 83 1.75 8.27 -10.54
N LEU A 84 2.62 8.72 -9.63
CA LEU A 84 2.50 8.49 -8.19
C LEU A 84 1.57 9.47 -7.48
N GLN A 85 0.94 10.41 -8.20
CA GLN A 85 0.15 11.51 -7.64
C GLN A 85 0.94 12.35 -6.63
N LEU A 86 2.23 12.49 -6.90
CA LEU A 86 3.13 13.32 -6.13
C LEU A 86 3.33 14.63 -6.87
N ASP A 87 3.11 15.73 -6.16
CA ASP A 87 3.28 17.07 -6.72
C ASP A 87 4.77 17.43 -6.66
N PRO A 88 5.47 17.57 -7.81
CA PRO A 88 6.90 17.89 -7.84
C PRO A 88 7.16 19.34 -7.44
N THR A 89 6.13 20.16 -7.16
CA THR A 89 6.28 21.57 -6.79
C THR A 89 7.07 21.78 -5.50
N ASP A 90 7.12 20.79 -4.60
CA ASP A 90 7.93 20.82 -3.39
C ASP A 90 8.87 19.62 -3.30
N VAL A 91 9.94 19.69 -4.10
CA VAL A 91 11.04 18.71 -4.19
C VAL A 91 11.63 18.39 -2.82
N TRP A 92 11.78 19.42 -1.98
CA TRP A 92 12.36 19.29 -0.66
C TRP A 92 11.46 18.46 0.27
N THR A 93 10.17 18.77 0.28
CA THR A 93 9.20 17.97 1.05
C THR A 93 9.13 16.54 0.53
N LEU A 94 9.21 16.32 -0.79
CA LEU A 94 9.20 14.99 -1.37
C LEU A 94 10.44 14.17 -1.00
N PHE A 95 11.62 14.79 -1.08
CA PHE A 95 12.89 14.19 -0.67
C PHE A 95 12.83 13.76 0.79
N ARG A 96 12.35 14.65 1.68
CA ARG A 96 12.18 14.36 3.11
C ARG A 96 11.12 13.29 3.40
N LEU A 97 10.14 13.12 2.52
CA LEU A 97 9.15 12.05 2.65
C LEU A 97 9.70 10.69 2.21
N LEU A 98 10.80 10.66 1.45
CA LEU A 98 11.48 9.44 1.01
C LEU A 98 12.61 9.05 1.96
N ASP A 99 13.41 10.04 2.40
CA ASP A 99 14.46 9.92 3.43
C ASP A 99 13.82 9.59 4.80
N GLN A 100 13.97 8.35 5.27
CA GLN A 100 13.36 7.90 6.53
C GLN A 100 14.32 7.99 7.70
N ASP A 101 15.63 7.88 7.46
CA ASP A 101 16.66 7.93 8.48
C ASP A 101 17.19 9.37 8.75
N GLU A 102 16.68 10.36 8.01
CA GLU A 102 17.14 11.75 8.01
C GLU A 102 18.64 11.87 7.67
N GLY A 103 19.16 10.92 6.89
CA GLY A 103 20.56 10.82 6.47
C GLY A 103 20.95 11.85 5.40
N ALA A 104 19.99 12.58 4.84
CA ALA A 104 20.15 13.50 3.70
C ALA A 104 20.58 12.83 2.39
N CYS A 105 20.47 11.50 2.34
CA CYS A 105 20.68 10.65 1.16
C CYS A 105 19.56 9.60 1.18
N ILE A 106 19.06 9.21 0.01
CA ILE A 106 18.01 8.19 -0.11
C ILE A 106 18.64 6.93 -0.69
N ASP A 107 18.63 5.83 0.07
CA ASP A 107 19.06 4.54 -0.46
C ASP A 107 17.97 3.86 -1.31
N ILE A 108 18.32 2.76 -1.99
CA ILE A 108 17.37 2.05 -2.85
C ILE A 108 16.18 1.46 -2.09
N ASP A 109 16.38 1.07 -0.83
CA ASP A 109 15.35 0.46 0.00
C ASP A 109 14.37 1.53 0.51
N GLU A 110 14.88 2.70 0.91
CA GLU A 110 14.12 3.90 1.26
C GLU A 110 13.36 4.46 0.06
N PHE A 111 14.00 4.55 -1.10
CA PHE A 111 13.34 4.99 -2.34
C PHE A 111 12.20 4.05 -2.71
N THR A 112 12.41 2.75 -2.59
CA THR A 112 11.39 1.73 -2.89
C THR A 112 10.25 1.74 -1.87
N ALA A 113 10.58 1.76 -0.58
CA ALA A 113 9.60 1.78 0.50
C ALA A 113 8.80 3.08 0.53
N GLY A 114 9.49 4.22 0.36
CA GLY A 114 8.91 5.55 0.28
C GLY A 114 7.97 5.69 -0.92
N SER A 115 8.39 5.25 -2.11
CA SER A 115 7.53 5.25 -3.30
C SER A 115 6.30 4.36 -3.13
N LEU A 116 6.47 3.17 -2.52
CA LEU A 116 5.34 2.27 -2.25
C LEU A 116 4.37 2.86 -1.20
N ARG A 117 4.89 3.57 -0.19
CA ARG A 117 4.11 4.28 0.84
C ARG A 117 3.33 5.47 0.26
N LEU A 118 3.96 6.19 -0.65
CA LEU A 118 3.35 7.35 -1.29
C LEU A 118 2.29 6.96 -2.34
N ARG A 119 2.37 5.74 -2.88
CA ARG A 119 1.35 5.18 -3.77
C ARG A 119 0.01 5.01 -3.02
N GLY A 120 -1.06 5.59 -3.57
CA GLY A 120 -2.38 5.88 -2.97
C GLY A 120 -3.06 4.89 -2.02
N ASN A 121 -2.71 3.60 -1.98
CA ASN A 121 -3.27 2.64 -1.01
C ASN A 121 -2.62 2.73 0.39
N ALA A 122 -1.32 3.04 0.48
CA ALA A 122 -0.66 3.20 1.77
C ALA A 122 -1.08 4.52 2.45
N ARG A 123 -1.19 5.62 1.70
CA ARG A 123 -1.76 6.90 2.17
C ARG A 123 -3.16 6.77 2.77
N ALA A 124 -4.04 5.97 2.16
CA ALA A 124 -5.41 5.79 2.68
C ALA A 124 -5.43 5.06 4.03
N LEU A 125 -4.57 4.05 4.19
CA LEU A 125 -4.45 3.31 5.45
C LEU A 125 -3.80 4.17 6.55
N ASP A 126 -2.76 4.93 6.22
CA ASP A 126 -2.09 5.83 7.15
C ASP A 126 -3.02 6.97 7.61
N LEU A 127 -3.81 7.56 6.70
CA LEU A 127 -4.84 8.54 7.05
C LEU A 127 -5.95 7.94 7.92
N ALA A 128 -6.36 6.70 7.65
CA ALA A 128 -7.34 6.00 8.49
C ALA A 128 -6.80 5.77 9.90
N LYS A 129 -5.52 5.37 10.03
CA LYS A 129 -4.85 5.18 11.31
C LYS A 129 -4.69 6.49 12.08
N MET A 130 -4.28 7.56 11.41
CA MET A 130 -4.17 8.90 12.00
C MET A 130 -5.52 9.42 12.51
N ASN A 131 -6.60 9.24 11.73
CA ASN A 131 -7.95 9.58 12.17
C ASN A 131 -8.38 8.78 13.41
N GLN A 132 -8.03 7.50 13.46
CA GLN A 132 -8.32 6.65 14.61
C GLN A 132 -7.55 7.12 15.86
N GLU A 133 -6.28 7.48 15.72
CA GLU A 133 -5.48 8.04 16.80
C GLU A 133 -6.03 9.38 17.28
N GLN A 134 -6.43 10.27 16.37
CA GLN A 134 -7.07 11.54 16.70
C GLN A 134 -8.38 11.33 17.49
N GLN A 135 -9.22 10.39 17.07
CA GLN A 135 -10.45 10.06 17.78
C GLN A 135 -10.17 9.48 19.17
N TRP A 136 -9.15 8.64 19.31
CA TRP A 136 -8.71 8.11 20.59
C TRP A 136 -8.24 9.22 21.54
N LEU A 137 -7.36 10.11 21.05
CA LEU A 137 -6.86 11.25 21.83
C LEU A 137 -7.99 12.17 22.26
N SER A 138 -8.92 12.48 21.36
CA SER A 138 -10.10 13.30 21.66
C SER A 138 -10.96 12.70 22.77
N LYS A 139 -11.24 11.38 22.71
CA LYS A 139 -12.01 10.68 23.76
C LYS A 139 -11.27 10.69 25.10
N ARG A 140 -9.96 10.46 25.09
CA ARG A 140 -9.13 10.51 26.31
C ARG A 140 -9.16 11.91 26.94
N PHE A 141 -9.07 12.94 26.11
CA PHE A 141 -9.09 14.32 26.56
C PHE A 141 -10.45 14.69 27.17
N ALA A 142 -11.55 14.30 26.53
CA ALA A 142 -12.90 14.52 27.07
C ALA A 142 -13.10 13.87 28.45
N ALA A 143 -12.68 12.62 28.61
CA ALA A 143 -12.76 11.91 29.89
C ALA A 143 -11.89 12.57 30.98
N PHE A 144 -10.71 13.09 30.62
CA PHE A 144 -9.85 13.80 31.56
C PHE A 144 -10.46 15.13 32.02
N VAL A 145 -11.10 15.88 31.11
CA VAL A 145 -11.80 17.13 31.43
C VAL A 145 -12.94 16.88 32.40
N GLU A 146 -13.78 15.86 32.15
CA GLU A 146 -14.91 15.50 33.02
C GLU A 146 -14.44 15.13 34.44
N GLN A 147 -13.36 14.35 34.55
CA GLN A 147 -12.76 13.99 35.83
C GLN A 147 -12.17 15.20 36.58
N SER A 148 -11.61 16.17 35.87
CA SER A 148 -11.08 17.39 36.47
C SER A 148 -12.18 18.32 37.00
N GLU A 149 -13.35 18.35 36.36
CA GLU A 149 -14.51 19.12 36.83
C GLU A 149 -15.18 18.49 38.06
N GLU A 150 -15.21 17.15 38.15
CA GLU A 150 -15.70 16.45 39.35
C GLU A 150 -14.77 16.62 40.56
N SER A 151 -13.45 16.62 40.36
CA SER A 151 -12.49 16.83 41.47
C SER A 151 -12.42 18.28 41.95
N ALA A 152 -12.95 19.24 41.20
CA ALA A 152 -12.98 20.67 41.55
C ALA A 152 -14.29 21.11 42.23
N ARG A 153 -15.29 20.21 42.35
CA ARG A 153 -16.52 20.40 43.10
C ARG A 153 -16.42 19.80 44.51
#